data_AF-A0A0F9S4B5-F1
#
_entry.id   AF-A0A0F9S4B5-F1
#
_cell.length_a   1.000
_cell.length_b   1.000
_cell.length_c   1.000
_cell.angle_alpha   90.00
_cell.angle_beta   90.00
_cell.angle_gamma   90.00
#
_symmetry.space_group_name_H-M   'P 1'
#
loop_
_entity.id
_entity.type
_entity.pdbx_description
1 polymer ?
#
loop_
_entity_poly.entity_id
_entity_poly.type
_entity_poly.pdbx_seq_one_letter_code
_entity_poly.pdbx_strand_id
1 'polypeptide(L)' 'MALGDELHYEICPMLFDYRIIKTDGYIVTDNWLYDDLDDAVTALVQMEEGKEPEGWFRHIETGRRRPGGNASKEYINP' A
#
# COMPACT_ATOMS: atom_id res chain seq x y z
N MET A 1 24.79 13.48 -3.48
CA MET A 1 24.08 12.45 -4.25
C MET A 1 22.61 12.64 -3.91
N ALA A 2 21.89 13.43 -4.70
CA ALA A 2 20.45 13.55 -4.53
C ALA A 2 19.84 12.30 -5.15
N LEU A 3 19.19 11.46 -4.33
CA LEU A 3 18.24 10.45 -4.80
C LEU A 3 17.09 11.25 -5.43
N GLY A 4 17.22 11.55 -6.72
CA GLY A 4 16.34 12.45 -7.46
C GLY A 4 15.18 11.69 -8.09
N ASP A 5 13.98 12.22 -7.91
CA ASP A 5 12.83 12.20 -8.82
C ASP A 5 12.29 10.83 -9.31
N GLU A 6 12.56 9.72 -8.62
CA GLU A 6 11.99 8.42 -8.97
C GLU A 6 10.90 8.01 -7.97
N LEU A 7 9.73 7.66 -8.51
CA LEU A 7 8.65 7.06 -7.76
C LEU A 7 9.11 5.68 -7.27
N HIS A 8 9.11 5.48 -5.95
CA HIS A 8 9.58 4.25 -5.34
C HIS A 8 8.46 3.54 -4.58
N TYR A 9 8.47 2.22 -4.64
CA TYR A 9 7.58 1.37 -3.89
C TYR A 9 8.39 0.33 -3.11
N GLU A 10 8.13 0.22 -1.82
CA GLU A 10 8.77 -0.76 -0.94
C GLU A 10 7.76 -1.51 -0.09
N ILE A 11 8.14 -2.72 0.33
CA ILE A 11 7.40 -3.47 1.34
C ILE A 11 8.10 -3.31 2.68
N CYS A 12 7.37 -2.79 3.66
CA CYS A 12 7.84 -2.64 5.03
C CYS A 12 7.05 -3.57 5.96
N PRO A 13 7.68 -4.63 6.51
CA PRO A 13 7.10 -5.44 7.57
C PRO A 13 7.00 -4.65 8.88
N MET A 14 5.81 -4.64 9.48
CA MET A 14 5.56 -4.03 10.77
C MET A 14 5.29 -5.11 11.82
N LEU A 15 5.05 -4.69 13.07
CA LEU A 15 4.81 -5.63 14.17
C LEU A 15 3.56 -6.52 13.95
N PHE A 16 2.56 -6.03 13.22
CA PHE A 16 1.26 -6.71 13.04
C PHE A 16 0.71 -6.65 11.61
N ASP A 17 1.37 -5.95 10.70
CA ASP A 17 0.89 -5.72 9.33
C ASP A 17 2.09 -5.62 8.38
N TYR A 18 1.81 -5.67 7.08
CA TYR A 18 2.78 -5.45 6.01
C TYR A 18 2.31 -4.29 5.15
N ARG A 19 3.24 -3.44 4.73
CA ARG A 19 2.89 -2.18 4.06
C ARG A 19 3.56 -2.07 2.72
N ILE A 20 2.78 -1.81 1.67
CA ILE A 20 3.33 -1.20 0.46
C ILE A 20 3.35 0.30 0.70
N ILE A 21 4.54 0.89 0.69
CA ILE A 21 4.78 2.32 0.87
C ILE A 21 5.19 2.90 -0.47
N LYS A 22 4.48 3.93 -0.92
CA LYS A 22 4.83 4.70 -2.11
C LYS A 22 5.50 6.00 -1.70
N THR A 23 6.70 6.25 -2.21
CA THR A 23 7.44 7.48 -1.98
C THR A 23 7.71 8.23 -3.28
N ASP A 24 7.61 9.56 -3.20
CA ASP A 24 8.08 10.49 -4.21
C ASP A 24 9.25 11.28 -3.60
N GLY A 25 10.47 10.89 -3.97
CA GLY A 25 11.69 11.33 -3.28
C GLY A 25 11.71 10.91 -1.81
N TYR A 26 11.63 11.88 -0.90
CA TYR A 26 11.63 11.66 0.56
C TYR A 26 10.24 11.73 1.20
N ILE A 27 9.18 11.90 0.40
CA ILE A 27 7.81 12.08 0.88
C ILE A 27 7.05 10.78 0.69
N VAL A 28 6.48 10.24 1.77
CA VAL A 28 5.50 9.16 1.69
C VAL A 28 4.19 9.75 1.15
N THR A 29 3.69 9.17 0.04
CA THR A 29 2.50 9.66 -0.66
C THR A 29 1.31 8.73 -0.52
N ASP A 30 1.52 7.42 -0.42
CA ASP A 30 0.48 6.43 -0.20
C ASP A 30 1.00 5.26 0.66
N ASN A 31 0.08 4.59 1.36
CA ASN A 31 0.43 3.49 2.27
C ASN A 31 -0.72 2.47 2.40
N TRP A 32 -0.51 1.27 1.86
CA TRP A 32 -1.51 0.19 1.82
C TRP A 32 -1.10 -0.97 2.73
N LEU A 33 -1.99 -1.34 3.66
CA LEU A 33 -1.73 -2.38 4.66
C LEU A 33 -2.33 -3.73 4.24
N TYR A 34 -1.58 -4.78 4.55
CA TYR A 34 -1.87 -6.19 4.30
C TYR A 34 -1.70 -6.99 5.59
N ASP A 35 -2.54 -7.99 5.79
CA ASP A 35 -2.48 -8.88 6.96
C ASP A 35 -1.39 -9.96 6.79
N ASP A 36 -0.96 -10.20 5.55
CA ASP A 36 -0.01 -11.24 5.16
C ASP A 36 1.08 -10.68 4.22
N LEU A 37 2.31 -11.20 4.35
CA LEU A 37 3.46 -10.74 3.57
C LEU A 37 3.37 -11.20 2.11
N ASP A 38 2.93 -12.43 1.88
CA ASP A 38 2.85 -13.00 0.53
C ASP A 38 1.78 -12.25 -0.29
N ASP A 39 0.69 -11.83 0.36
CA ASP A 39 -0.31 -10.95 -0.24
C ASP A 39 0.29 -9.58 -0.64
N ALA A 40 1.09 -8.97 0.25
CA ALA A 40 1.75 -7.69 -0.05
C ALA A 40 2.76 -7.82 -1.21
N VAL A 41 3.56 -8.88 -1.22
CA VAL A 41 4.52 -9.16 -2.30
C VAL A 41 3.80 -9.39 -3.62
N THR A 42 2.76 -10.22 -3.60
CA THR A 42 1.95 -10.52 -4.80
C THR A 42 1.32 -9.25 -5.34
N ALA A 43 0.73 -8.43 -4.47
CA ALA A 43 0.09 -7.18 -4.86
C ALA A 43 1.09 -6.17 -5.45
N LEU A 44 2.29 -6.05 -4.88
CA LEU A 44 3.31 -5.15 -5.42
C LEU A 44 3.83 -5.63 -6.79
N VAL A 45 4.05 -6.92 -6.97
CA VAL A 45 4.54 -7.50 -8.24
C VAL A 45 3.52 -7.36 -9.36
N GLN A 46 2.22 -7.45 -9.04
CA GLN A 46 1.14 -7.39 -10.03
C GLN A 46 0.61 -5.98 -10.28
N MET A 47 1.07 -4.99 -9.50
CA MET A 47 0.55 -3.62 -9.58
C MET A 47 0.89 -2.98 -10.93
N GLU A 48 -0.15 -2.45 -11.58
CA GLU A 48 0.02 -1.63 -12.77
C GLU A 48 0.40 -0.19 -12.38
N GLU A 49 1.25 0.45 -13.19
CA GLU A 49 1.66 1.83 -12.97
C GLU A 49 0.43 2.77 -12.88
N GLY A 50 0.40 3.60 -11.83
CA GLY A 50 -0.70 4.54 -11.59
C GLY A 50 -1.99 3.93 -11.02
N LYS A 51 -2.00 2.63 -10.69
CA LYS A 51 -3.11 1.98 -9.98
C LYS A 51 -2.79 1.76 -8.51
N GLU A 52 -3.83 1.55 -7.72
CA GLU A 52 -3.68 1.03 -6.36
C GLU A 52 -3.37 -0.47 -6.43
N PRO A 53 -2.52 -1.00 -5.55
CA PRO A 53 -2.34 -2.43 -5.44
C PRO A 53 -3.65 -3.07 -4.95
N GLU A 54 -3.91 -4.33 -5.32
CA GLU A 54 -5.11 -5.05 -4.87
C GLU A 54 -4.89 -5.69 -3.48
N GLY A 55 -5.97 -6.15 -2.84
CA GLY A 55 -5.89 -6.97 -1.62
C GLY A 55 -5.58 -6.25 -0.30
N TRP A 56 -5.27 -4.95 -0.30
CA TRP A 56 -5.04 -4.22 0.95
C TRP A 56 -6.31 -4.10 1.79
N PHE A 57 -6.18 -4.16 3.12
CA PHE A 57 -7.31 -4.02 4.04
C PHE A 57 -7.49 -2.60 4.58
N ARG A 58 -6.44 -1.78 4.58
CA ARG A 58 -6.49 -0.37 4.99
C ARG A 58 -5.56 0.50 4.15
N HIS A 59 -6.07 1.64 3.69
CA HIS A 59 -5.27 2.73 3.16
C HIS A 59 -5.11 3.81 4.23
N ILE A 60 -3.88 4.14 4.62
CA ILE A 60 -3.63 5.05 5.74
C ILE A 60 -4.08 6.47 5.42
N GLU A 61 -3.65 7.01 4.27
CA GLU A 61 -3.80 8.43 3.95
C GLU A 61 -5.27 8.85 3.79
N THR A 62 -6.11 7.96 3.26
CA THR A 62 -7.53 8.26 3.03
C THR A 62 -8.47 7.67 4.08
N GLY A 63 -7.96 6.82 4.99
CA GLY A 63 -8.78 6.10 5.97
C GLY A 63 -9.71 5.02 5.38
N ARG A 64 -9.62 4.72 4.08
CA ARG A 64 -10.40 3.66 3.43
C ARG A 64 -10.04 2.30 4.01
N ARG A 65 -11.04 1.43 4.13
CA ARG A 65 -10.92 0.07 4.65
C ARG A 65 -11.63 -0.91 3.73
N ARG A 66 -11.00 -2.06 3.50
CA ARG A 66 -11.53 -3.19 2.71
C ARG A 66 -11.43 -4.45 3.56
N PRO A 67 -12.50 -4.87 4.26
CA PRO A 67 -12.46 -6.08 5.08
C PRO A 67 -11.97 -7.30 4.30
N GLY A 68 -10.88 -7.90 4.76
CA GLY A 68 -10.21 -9.03 4.08
C GLY A 68 -9.72 -8.69 2.67
N GLY A 69 -9.30 -7.46 2.42
CA GLY A 69 -8.78 -7.03 1.11
C GLY A 69 -9.83 -6.82 0.02
N ASN A 70 -11.12 -6.99 0.34
CA ASN A 70 -12.18 -7.01 -0.67
C ASN A 70 -12.67 -5.60 -1.06
N ALA A 71 -12.36 -5.16 -2.28
CA ALA A 71 -12.75 -3.86 -2.82
C ALA A 71 -14.27 -3.61 -2.84
N SER A 72 -15.09 -4.66 -3.01
CA SER A 72 -16.57 -4.52 -3.00
C SER A 72 -17.15 -4.24 -1.62
N LYS A 73 -16.35 -4.39 -0.56
CA LYS A 73 -16.72 -4.12 0.85
C LYS A 73 -16.08 -2.84 1.37
N GLU A 74 -15.59 -1.99 0.47
CA GLU A 74 -14.88 -0.79 0.86
C GLU A 74 -15.79 0.19 1.60
N TYR A 75 -15.25 0.78 2.67
CA TYR A 75 -15.90 1.86 3.40
C TYR A 75 -14.84 2.84 3.94
N ILE A 76 -15.29 4.05 4.29
CA ILE A 76 -14.48 5.02 5.03
C ILE A 76 -14.93 4.94 6.49
N ASN A 77 -13.98 4.71 7.40
CA ASN A 77 -14.24 4.86 8.82
C ASN A 77 -13.93 6.31 9.20
N PRO A 78 -14.95 7.13 9.55
CA PRO A 78 -14.75 8.53 9.91
C PRO A 78 -13.90 8.72 11.17
#